data_AF-A0A941YZR3-F1
#
_entry.id   AF-A0A941YZR3-F1
#
_cell.length_a   1.000
_cell.length_b   1.000
_cell.length_c   1.000
_cell.angle_alpha   90.00
_cell.angle_beta   90.00
_cell.angle_gamma   90.00
#
_symmetry.space_group_name_H-M   'P 1'
#
loop_
_entity.id
_entity.type
_entity.pdbx_description
1 polymer ?
#
loop_
_entity_poly.entity_id
_entity_poly.type
_entity_poly.pdbx_seq_one_letter_code
_entity_poly.pdbx_strand_id
1 'polypeptide(L)'
;MGFLLAKILFLMAIAAASGGLLAYWWFRRHYEDVTLDYTRGREEWAAWRRGFEERLAARPPVDLEPVTAQIEAVHRALSELPPPELAPLHARADDLARRIAEIRIPAAADLAPTEQRLMAIEHALFPLQTRLDELESAVRAIRVPEAHADLSPVLAHLAALQARLDNPADAPRLPVRGGSRNLLTHPSHGKPDDLTRIKGVEKVLEHKLHKAGVFYFWQIAEWSPEDVRRVDEQLANYQGSIERDHWIDQASELAADAGAARPPDTEH
;
A
#
# COMPACT_ATOMS: atom_id res chain seq x y z
N MET A 1 21.27 40.49 -29.54
CA MET A 1 21.58 39.05 -29.74
C MET A 1 22.94 38.65 -29.12
N GLY A 2 24.07 39.28 -29.46
CA GLY A 2 25.40 38.84 -29.00
C GLY A 2 25.65 38.86 -27.48
N PHE A 3 25.12 39.85 -26.74
CA PHE A 3 25.31 39.96 -25.29
C PHE A 3 24.66 38.81 -24.49
N LEU A 4 23.52 38.31 -24.95
CA LEU A 4 22.80 37.19 -24.33
C LEU A 4 23.55 35.87 -24.54
N LEU A 5 24.12 35.67 -25.74
CA LEU A 5 24.92 34.49 -26.06
C LEU A 5 26.20 34.43 -25.20
N ALA A 6 26.90 35.56 -25.05
CA ALA A 6 28.09 35.65 -24.21
C ALA A 6 27.80 35.33 -22.74
N LYS A 7 26.65 35.77 -22.22
CA LYS A 7 26.22 35.50 -20.84
C LYS A 7 25.89 34.02 -20.61
N ILE A 8 25.24 33.36 -21.56
CA ILE A 8 24.93 31.92 -21.47
C ILE A 8 26.21 31.09 -21.51
N LEU A 9 27.15 31.42 -22.40
CA LEU A 9 28.45 30.74 -22.48
C LEU A 9 29.26 30.91 -21.19
N PHE A 10 29.24 32.10 -20.59
CA PHE A 10 29.90 32.35 -19.31
C PHE A 10 29.29 31.54 -18.17
N LEU A 11 27.96 31.45 -18.10
CA LEU A 11 27.26 30.64 -17.10
C LEU A 11 27.53 29.13 -17.27
N MET A 12 27.60 28.64 -18.51
CA MET A 12 28.00 27.25 -18.77
C MET A 12 29.44 26.97 -18.32
N ALA A 13 30.37 27.89 -18.56
CA ALA A 13 31.76 27.74 -18.12
C ALA A 13 31.87 27.66 -16.59
N ILE A 14 31.13 28.52 -15.87
CA ILE A 14 31.09 28.48 -14.40
C ILE A 14 30.46 27.19 -13.88
N ALA A 15 29.36 26.74 -14.49
CA ALA A 15 28.70 25.51 -14.10
C ALA A 15 29.61 24.29 -14.29
N ALA A 16 30.34 24.23 -15.41
CA ALA A 16 31.31 23.17 -15.69
C ALA A 16 32.47 23.17 -14.68
N ALA A 17 33.03 24.35 -14.38
CA ALA A 17 34.09 24.49 -13.39
C ALA A 17 33.63 24.08 -11.99
N SER A 18 32.42 24.48 -11.61
CA SER A 18 31.82 24.16 -10.30
C SER A 18 31.54 22.67 -10.15
N GLY A 19 31.03 22.03 -11.21
CA GLY A 19 30.83 20.57 -11.24
C GLY A 19 32.13 19.79 -11.12
N GLY A 20 33.19 20.23 -11.82
CA GLY A 20 34.52 19.63 -11.72
C GLY A 20 35.12 19.76 -10.32
N LEU A 21 35.00 20.94 -9.70
CA LEU A 21 35.46 21.15 -8.33
C LEU A 21 34.68 20.29 -7.32
N LEU A 22 33.37 20.18 -7.48
CA LEU A 22 32.52 19.38 -6.61
C LEU A 22 32.84 17.88 -6.74
N ALA A 23 33.01 17.39 -7.97
CA ALA A 23 33.41 16.01 -8.22
C ALA A 23 34.80 15.69 -7.64
N TYR A 24 35.78 16.59 -7.85
CA TYR A 24 37.12 16.45 -7.28
C TYR A 24 37.11 16.47 -5.75
N TRP A 25 36.37 17.40 -5.15
CA TRP A 25 36.22 17.50 -3.71
C TRP A 25 35.53 16.26 -3.12
N TRP A 26 34.47 15.78 -3.77
CA TRP A 26 33.75 14.58 -3.35
C TRP A 26 34.64 13.34 -3.40
N PHE A 27 35.36 13.15 -4.51
CA PHE A 27 36.27 12.02 -4.70
C PHE A 27 37.40 12.03 -3.68
N ARG A 28 38.00 13.19 -3.40
CA ARG A 28 39.07 13.32 -2.40
C ARG A 28 38.61 13.02 -0.97
N ARG A 29 37.35 13.29 -0.63
CA ARG A 29 36.81 13.08 0.72
C ARG A 29 36.29 11.67 0.96
N HIS A 30 35.95 10.92 -0.10
CA HIS A 30 35.33 9.59 -0.01
C HIS A 30 36.19 8.45 -0.59
N TYR A 31 37.46 8.69 -0.94
CA TYR A 31 38.38 7.63 -1.36
C TYR A 31 38.98 6.94 -0.12
N GLU A 32 38.44 5.79 0.28
CA GLU A 32 39.12 4.86 1.18
C GLU A 32 40.10 4.00 0.36
N ASP A 33 41.35 3.91 0.81
CA ASP A 33 42.43 3.26 0.07
C ASP A 33 42.33 1.72 0.24
N VAL A 34 41.53 1.09 -0.62
CA VAL A 34 41.27 -0.37 -0.65
C VAL A 34 42.55 -1.20 -0.85
N THR A 35 43.66 -0.59 -1.27
CA THR A 35 44.92 -1.29 -1.50
C THR A 35 45.65 -1.72 -0.22
N LEU A 36 45.50 -0.98 0.88
CA LEU A 36 46.12 -1.30 2.17
C LEU A 36 45.42 -2.46 2.89
N ASP A 37 44.13 -2.64 2.66
CA ASP A 37 43.33 -3.72 3.27
C ASP A 37 43.61 -5.07 2.60
N TYR A 38 43.88 -5.05 1.29
CA TYR A 38 44.21 -6.25 0.52
C TYR A 38 45.58 -6.86 0.88
N THR A 39 46.59 -6.03 1.14
CA THR A 39 47.93 -6.51 1.54
C THR A 39 47.92 -7.09 2.96
N ARG A 40 47.20 -6.44 3.89
CA ARG A 40 47.01 -6.95 5.26
C ARG A 40 46.28 -8.30 5.27
N GLY A 41 45.16 -8.41 4.54
CA GLY A 41 44.43 -9.68 4.43
C GLY A 41 45.25 -10.81 3.80
N ARG A 42 46.13 -10.50 2.84
CA ARG A 42 47.02 -11.49 2.22
C ARG A 42 48.05 -12.04 3.22
N GLU A 43 48.66 -11.19 4.03
CA GLU A 43 49.65 -11.61 5.03
C GLU A 43 49.03 -12.41 6.17
N GLU A 44 47.86 -11.97 6.67
CA GLU A 44 47.08 -12.69 7.67
C GLU A 44 46.67 -14.09 7.20
N TRP A 45 46.23 -14.20 5.95
CA TRP A 45 45.86 -15.49 5.36
C TRP A 45 47.06 -16.42 5.17
N ALA A 46 48.21 -15.88 4.77
CA ALA A 46 49.45 -16.66 4.66
C ALA A 46 49.95 -17.15 6.03
N ALA A 47 49.79 -16.35 7.09
CA ALA A 47 50.10 -16.77 8.46
C ALA A 47 49.15 -17.86 8.96
N TRP A 48 47.84 -17.70 8.74
CA TRP A 48 46.85 -18.72 9.09
C TRP A 48 47.10 -20.04 8.38
N ARG A 49 47.40 -20.02 7.08
CA ARG A 49 47.69 -21.22 6.28
C ARG A 49 48.89 -21.98 6.81
N ARG A 50 50.00 -21.30 7.13
CA ARG A 50 51.19 -21.95 7.70
C ARG A 50 50.89 -22.65 9.03
N GLY A 51 50.18 -21.98 9.93
CA GLY A 51 49.75 -22.59 11.21
C GLY A 51 48.74 -23.73 11.02
N PHE A 52 47.97 -23.74 9.94
CA PHE A 52 47.10 -24.86 9.58
C PHE A 52 47.90 -26.05 9.04
N GLU A 53 48.85 -25.81 8.14
CA GLU A 53 49.74 -26.83 7.57
C GLU A 53 50.62 -27.49 8.65
N GLU A 54 51.16 -26.71 9.59
CA GLU A 54 51.90 -27.23 10.74
C GLU A 54 51.04 -28.16 11.61
N ARG A 55 49.77 -27.78 11.86
CA ARG A 55 48.82 -28.62 12.60
C ARG A 55 48.44 -29.89 11.83
N LEU A 56 48.36 -29.84 10.50
CA LEU A 56 48.14 -31.01 9.66
C LEU A 56 49.36 -31.94 9.67
N ALA A 57 50.57 -31.38 9.55
CA ALA A 57 51.82 -32.14 9.59
C ALA A 57 52.08 -32.78 10.97
N ALA A 58 51.61 -32.15 12.04
CA ALA A 58 51.71 -32.67 13.41
C ALA A 58 50.64 -33.72 13.77
N ARG A 59 49.66 -34.00 12.88
CA ARG A 59 48.68 -35.06 13.16
C ARG A 59 49.30 -36.44 12.95
N PRO A 60 49.09 -37.38 13.89
CA PRO A 60 49.49 -38.76 13.68
C PRO A 60 48.74 -39.34 12.46
N PRO A 61 49.36 -40.26 11.70
CA PRO A 61 48.69 -40.91 10.57
C PRO A 61 47.44 -41.63 11.07
N VAL A 62 46.29 -41.31 10.46
CA VAL A 62 45.02 -41.95 10.77
C VAL A 62 45.03 -43.35 10.17
N ASP A 63 44.88 -44.36 11.00
CA ASP A 63 44.75 -45.74 10.54
C ASP A 63 43.38 -45.95 9.90
N LEU A 64 43.37 -46.23 8.59
CA LEU A 64 42.16 -46.42 7.79
C LEU A 64 41.77 -47.89 7.65
N GLU A 65 42.64 -48.83 8.07
CA GLU A 65 42.36 -50.27 8.09
C GLU A 65 41.01 -50.66 8.72
N PRO A 66 40.59 -50.11 9.88
CA PRO A 66 39.30 -50.49 10.46
C PRO A 66 38.11 -50.04 9.59
N VAL A 67 38.24 -48.92 8.86
CA VAL A 67 37.16 -48.38 8.01
C VAL A 67 37.10 -49.14 6.69
N THR A 68 38.25 -49.45 6.09
CA THR A 68 38.31 -50.27 4.87
C THR A 68 37.77 -51.67 5.12
N ALA A 69 38.13 -52.30 6.25
CA ALA A 69 37.59 -53.60 6.65
C ALA A 69 36.06 -53.57 6.87
N GLN A 70 35.52 -52.50 7.45
CA GLN A 70 34.07 -52.33 7.61
C GLN A 70 33.36 -52.17 6.26
N ILE A 71 33.93 -51.38 5.34
CA ILE A 71 33.37 -51.18 4.00
C ILE A 71 33.34 -52.50 3.23
N GLU A 72 34.42 -53.29 3.29
CA GLU A 72 34.45 -54.61 2.65
C GLU A 72 33.45 -55.59 3.27
N ALA A 73 33.29 -55.58 4.59
CA ALA A 73 32.30 -56.40 5.28
C ALA A 73 30.87 -56.05 4.84
N VAL A 74 30.57 -54.75 4.73
CA VAL A 74 29.26 -54.25 4.24
C VAL A 74 29.07 -54.60 2.77
N HIS A 75 30.09 -54.44 1.93
CA HIS A 75 30.02 -54.77 0.51
C HIS A 75 29.75 -56.28 0.30
N ARG A 76 30.41 -57.15 1.09
CA ARG A 76 30.16 -58.60 1.07
C ARG A 76 28.75 -58.93 1.50
N ALA A 77 28.28 -58.34 2.61
CA ALA A 77 26.92 -58.52 3.09
C ALA A 77 25.87 -58.08 2.06
N LEU A 78 26.09 -56.95 1.38
CA LEU A 78 25.21 -56.47 0.30
C LEU A 78 25.22 -57.38 -0.93
N SER A 79 26.35 -58.03 -1.23
CA SER A 79 26.50 -58.94 -2.38
C SER A 79 25.83 -60.30 -2.15
N GLU A 80 25.64 -60.69 -0.89
CA GLU A 80 24.96 -61.94 -0.49
C GLU A 80 23.44 -61.79 -0.37
N LEU A 81 22.92 -60.56 -0.34
CA LEU A 81 21.49 -60.31 -0.31
C LEU A 81 20.84 -60.72 -1.64
N PRO A 82 19.69 -61.42 -1.62
CA PRO A 82 18.94 -61.71 -2.83
C PRO A 82 18.50 -60.40 -3.49
N PRO A 83 18.48 -60.32 -4.84
CA PRO A 83 18.01 -59.14 -5.53
C PRO A 83 16.57 -58.84 -5.08
N PRO A 84 16.25 -57.59 -4.72
CA PRO A 84 14.93 -57.25 -4.22
C PRO A 84 13.86 -57.59 -5.26
N GLU A 85 12.79 -58.29 -4.86
CA GLU A 85 11.65 -58.56 -5.73
C GLU A 85 10.89 -57.26 -6.00
N LEU A 86 11.28 -56.55 -7.07
CA LEU A 86 10.60 -55.35 -7.53
C LEU A 86 9.37 -55.66 -8.41
N ALA A 87 9.14 -56.94 -8.75
CA ALA A 87 8.01 -57.38 -9.56
C ALA A 87 6.63 -56.85 -9.08
N PRO A 88 6.26 -56.93 -7.78
CA PRO A 88 4.98 -56.40 -7.31
C PRO A 88 4.88 -54.87 -7.37
N LEU A 89 6.02 -54.16 -7.29
CA LEU A 89 6.06 -52.70 -7.41
C LEU A 89 5.85 -52.26 -8.87
N HIS A 90 6.48 -52.94 -9.82
CA HIS A 90 6.27 -52.69 -11.26
C HIS A 90 4.82 -52.96 -11.66
N ALA A 91 4.24 -54.08 -11.19
CA ALA A 91 2.84 -54.40 -11.46
C ALA A 91 1.87 -53.33 -10.92
N ARG A 92 2.15 -52.76 -9.74
CA ARG A 92 1.37 -51.64 -9.18
C ARG A 92 1.55 -50.35 -9.97
N ALA A 93 2.77 -50.06 -10.44
CA ALA A 93 3.04 -48.89 -11.27
C ALA A 93 2.32 -48.99 -12.62
N ASP A 94 2.31 -50.17 -13.25
CA ASP A 94 1.60 -50.43 -14.50
C ASP A 94 0.08 -50.32 -14.33
N ASP A 95 -0.45 -50.80 -13.22
CA ASP A 95 -1.86 -50.63 -12.86
C ASP A 95 -2.23 -49.15 -12.68
N LEU A 96 -1.40 -48.40 -11.96
CA LEU A 96 -1.59 -46.96 -11.78
C LEU A 96 -1.53 -46.22 -13.12
N ALA A 97 -0.58 -46.56 -13.99
CA ALA A 97 -0.45 -45.98 -15.32
C ALA A 97 -1.68 -46.24 -16.19
N ARG A 98 -2.24 -47.46 -16.14
CA ARG A 98 -3.49 -47.82 -16.84
C ARG A 98 -4.68 -47.02 -16.31
N ARG A 99 -4.82 -46.92 -14.98
CA ARG A 99 -5.88 -46.15 -14.32
C ARG A 99 -5.79 -44.66 -14.65
N ILE A 100 -4.57 -44.10 -14.74
CA ILE A 100 -4.36 -42.71 -15.17
C ILE A 100 -4.72 -42.53 -16.66
N ALA A 101 -4.38 -43.49 -17.52
CA ALA A 101 -4.75 -43.43 -18.94
C ALA A 101 -6.26 -43.52 -19.18
N GLU A 102 -7.01 -44.18 -18.30
CA GLU A 102 -8.48 -44.23 -18.32
C GLU A 102 -9.13 -42.93 -17.83
N ILE A 103 -8.39 -42.06 -17.13
CA ILE A 103 -8.86 -40.71 -16.80
C ILE A 103 -8.89 -39.91 -18.11
N ARG A 104 -10.05 -39.93 -18.75
CA ARG A 104 -10.36 -39.03 -19.85
C ARG A 104 -10.50 -37.62 -19.28
N ILE A 105 -9.37 -36.92 -19.20
CA ILE A 105 -9.36 -35.47 -19.01
C ILE A 105 -10.18 -34.91 -20.18
N PRO A 106 -11.34 -34.27 -19.95
CA PRO A 106 -12.03 -33.60 -21.04
C PRO A 106 -11.04 -32.60 -21.62
N ALA A 107 -10.60 -32.84 -22.86
CA ALA A 107 -9.76 -31.91 -23.59
C ALA A 107 -10.40 -30.53 -23.42
N ALA A 108 -9.63 -29.62 -22.82
CA ALA A 108 -9.96 -28.24 -22.47
C ALA A 108 -11.42 -27.88 -22.77
N ALA A 109 -12.27 -27.85 -21.73
CA ALA A 109 -13.59 -27.23 -21.84
C ALA A 109 -13.43 -25.94 -22.66
N ASP A 110 -14.10 -25.83 -23.81
CA ASP A 110 -13.88 -24.79 -24.80
C ASP A 110 -13.73 -23.42 -24.11
N LEU A 111 -12.49 -22.95 -24.01
CA LEU A 111 -12.14 -21.73 -23.29
C LEU A 111 -12.35 -20.49 -24.17
N ALA A 112 -12.60 -20.68 -25.47
CA ALA A 112 -12.78 -19.58 -26.43
C ALA A 112 -13.85 -18.57 -25.98
N PRO A 113 -15.02 -18.97 -25.43
CA PRO A 113 -16.00 -18.02 -24.92
C PRO A 113 -15.50 -17.23 -23.70
N THR A 114 -14.65 -17.83 -22.88
CA THR A 114 -14.06 -17.18 -21.69
C THR A 114 -12.95 -16.22 -22.09
N GLU A 115 -12.09 -16.62 -23.03
CA GLU A 115 -11.04 -15.79 -23.61
C GLU A 115 -11.63 -14.57 -24.35
N GLN A 116 -12.70 -14.78 -25.12
CA GLN A 116 -13.40 -13.70 -25.82
C GLN A 116 -14.04 -12.69 -24.84
N ARG A 117 -14.56 -13.17 -23.72
CA ARG A 117 -15.06 -12.29 -22.64
C ARG A 117 -13.94 -11.53 -21.95
N LEU A 118 -12.78 -12.16 -21.73
CA LEU A 118 -11.62 -11.51 -21.13
C LEU A 118 -11.09 -10.39 -22.05
N MET A 119 -10.92 -10.66 -23.34
CA MET A 119 -10.50 -9.64 -24.31
C MET A 119 -11.48 -8.47 -24.40
N ALA A 120 -12.79 -8.72 -24.33
CA ALA A 120 -13.79 -7.66 -24.32
C ALA A 120 -13.68 -6.77 -23.05
N ILE A 121 -13.39 -7.38 -21.90
CA ILE A 121 -13.15 -6.66 -20.64
C ILE A 121 -11.86 -5.83 -20.72
N GLU A 122 -10.78 -6.40 -21.24
CA GLU A 122 -9.50 -5.71 -21.40
C GLU A 122 -9.64 -4.48 -22.33
N HIS A 123 -10.37 -4.64 -23.45
CA HIS A 123 -10.63 -3.54 -24.37
C HIS A 123 -11.48 -2.42 -23.74
N ALA A 124 -12.42 -2.78 -22.85
CA ALA A 124 -13.22 -1.81 -22.10
C ALA A 124 -12.42 -1.13 -20.98
N LEU A 125 -11.39 -1.78 -20.44
CA LEU A 125 -10.55 -1.25 -19.37
C LEU A 125 -9.52 -0.23 -19.89
N PHE A 126 -9.00 -0.43 -21.10
CA PHE A 126 -8.02 0.45 -21.72
C PHE A 126 -8.41 1.95 -21.73
N PRO A 127 -9.61 2.36 -22.20
CA PRO A 127 -10.00 3.78 -22.19
C PRO A 127 -10.20 4.35 -20.78
N LEU A 128 -10.52 3.51 -19.79
CA LEU A 128 -10.62 3.94 -18.39
C LEU A 128 -9.25 4.19 -17.78
N GLN A 129 -8.26 3.36 -18.11
CA GLN A 129 -6.88 3.56 -17.69
C GLN A 129 -6.30 4.86 -18.28
N THR A 130 -6.51 5.12 -19.57
CA THR A 130 -6.06 6.37 -20.20
C THR A 130 -6.68 7.60 -19.54
N ARG A 131 -7.99 7.55 -19.22
CA ARG A 131 -8.66 8.65 -18.49
C ARG A 131 -8.12 8.84 -17.08
N LEU A 132 -7.72 7.76 -16.41
CA LEU A 132 -7.11 7.83 -15.09
C LEU A 132 -5.74 8.50 -15.16
N ASP A 133 -4.91 8.16 -16.15
CA ASP A 133 -3.61 8.78 -16.38
C ASP A 133 -3.73 10.27 -16.76
N GLU A 134 -4.74 10.61 -17.57
CA GLU A 134 -5.09 12.01 -17.88
C GLU A 134 -5.52 12.79 -16.63
N LEU A 135 -6.31 12.17 -15.75
CA LEU A 135 -6.70 12.75 -14.46
C LEU A 135 -5.50 12.90 -13.52
N GLU A 136 -4.65 11.89 -13.42
CA GLU A 136 -3.46 11.91 -12.57
C GLU A 136 -2.48 13.00 -13.03
N SER A 137 -2.24 13.07 -14.35
CA SER A 137 -1.40 14.13 -14.92
C SER A 137 -2.02 15.53 -14.75
N ALA A 138 -3.35 15.67 -14.87
CA ALA A 138 -4.05 16.92 -14.57
C ALA A 138 -3.94 17.32 -13.09
N VAL A 139 -4.08 16.38 -12.16
CA VAL A 139 -3.89 16.61 -10.72
C VAL A 139 -2.44 16.97 -10.41
N ARG A 140 -1.47 16.32 -11.06
CA ARG A 140 -0.05 16.64 -10.88
C ARG A 140 0.34 18.01 -11.47
N ALA A 141 -0.36 18.42 -12.53
CA ALA A 141 -0.22 19.75 -13.12
C ALA A 141 -0.83 20.86 -12.25
N ILE A 142 -1.77 20.53 -11.35
CA ILE A 142 -2.18 21.40 -10.25
C ILE A 142 -1.02 21.47 -9.25
N ARG A 143 -0.12 22.42 -9.51
CA ARG A 143 1.02 22.76 -8.66
C ARG A 143 0.51 23.21 -7.30
N VAL A 144 0.53 22.34 -6.30
CA VAL A 144 0.39 22.73 -4.90
C VAL A 144 1.57 23.65 -4.59
N PRO A 145 1.36 24.94 -4.26
CA PRO A 145 2.45 25.77 -3.79
C PRO A 145 2.95 25.16 -2.47
N GLU A 146 4.26 24.90 -2.36
CA GLU A 146 4.96 24.52 -1.12
C GLU A 146 4.92 25.67 -0.09
N ALA A 147 3.74 26.18 0.24
CA ALA A 147 3.54 26.93 1.45
C ALA A 147 3.57 25.92 2.59
N HIS A 148 4.59 26.05 3.44
CA HIS A 148 4.82 25.25 4.62
C HIS A 148 3.61 25.43 5.56
N ALA A 149 2.56 24.65 5.35
CA ALA A 149 1.52 24.47 6.35
C ALA A 149 2.16 23.63 7.44
N ASP A 150 2.50 24.28 8.55
CA ASP A 150 3.01 23.65 9.75
C ASP A 150 2.19 22.38 10.06
N LEU A 151 2.81 21.21 9.91
CA LEU A 151 2.19 19.91 10.15
C LEU A 151 2.23 19.54 11.64
N SER A 152 2.85 20.37 12.48
CA SER A 152 2.85 20.23 13.95
C SER A 152 1.46 19.96 14.54
N PRO A 153 0.37 20.68 14.17
CA PRO A 153 -0.98 20.36 14.65
C PRO A 153 -1.48 18.97 14.24
N VAL A 154 -1.11 18.47 13.06
CA VAL A 154 -1.52 17.14 12.58
C VAL A 154 -0.74 16.05 13.32
N LEU A 155 0.57 16.23 13.48
CA LEU A 155 1.42 15.31 14.23
C LEU A 155 1.05 15.25 15.72
N ALA A 156 0.71 16.39 16.33
CA ALA A 156 0.21 16.46 17.70
C ALA A 156 -1.12 15.71 17.85
N HIS A 157 -2.01 15.82 16.85
CA HIS A 157 -3.28 15.12 16.86
C HIS A 157 -3.12 13.59 16.74
N LEU A 158 -2.20 13.13 15.88
CA LEU A 158 -1.89 11.70 15.73
C LEU A 158 -1.23 11.12 16.99
N ALA A 159 -0.32 11.85 17.62
CA ALA A 159 0.29 11.45 18.89
C ALA A 159 -0.75 11.33 20.03
N ALA A 160 -1.72 12.25 20.08
CA ALA A 160 -2.83 12.18 21.04
C ALA A 160 -3.79 11.01 20.77
N LEU A 161 -3.98 10.63 19.49
CA LEU A 161 -4.78 9.45 19.12
C LEU A 161 -4.08 8.15 19.52
N GLN A 162 -2.77 8.07 19.30
CA GLN A 162 -1.93 6.94 19.69
C GLN A 162 -1.97 6.73 21.22
N ALA A 163 -1.82 7.80 22.00
CA ALA A 163 -1.91 7.72 23.46
C ALA A 163 -3.28 7.24 23.97
N ARG A 164 -4.38 7.55 23.24
CA ARG A 164 -5.73 7.05 23.58
C ARG A 164 -5.92 5.58 23.25
N LEU A 165 -5.25 5.07 22.22
CA LEU A 165 -5.24 3.64 21.89
C LEU A 165 -4.44 2.84 22.94
N ASP A 166 -3.35 3.41 23.42
CA ASP A 166 -2.45 2.73 24.37
C ASP A 166 -2.96 2.78 25.83
N ASN A 167 -3.64 3.85 26.26
CA ASN A 167 -4.21 3.93 27.62
C ASN A 167 -5.47 4.83 27.70
N PRO A 168 -6.69 4.28 27.69
CA PRO A 168 -7.93 5.05 27.61
C PRO A 168 -8.30 5.81 28.90
N ALA A 169 -7.65 5.53 30.03
CA ALA A 169 -8.02 6.08 31.34
C ALA A 169 -7.36 7.43 31.69
N ASP A 170 -6.23 7.77 31.07
CA ASP A 170 -5.40 8.94 31.46
C ASP A 170 -5.26 10.00 30.36
N ALA A 171 -5.99 9.87 29.25
CA ALA A 171 -5.95 10.87 28.18
C ALA A 171 -6.59 12.19 28.64
N PRO A 172 -5.90 13.34 28.50
CA PRO A 172 -6.52 14.64 28.71
C PRO A 172 -7.77 14.73 27.84
N ARG A 173 -8.91 15.09 28.43
CA ARG A 173 -10.12 15.38 27.67
C ARG A 173 -9.82 16.61 26.81
N LEU A 174 -9.39 16.36 25.58
CA LEU A 174 -9.28 17.39 24.56
C LEU A 174 -10.66 18.07 24.45
N PRO A 175 -10.71 19.40 24.31
CA PRO A 175 -11.96 20.06 23.97
C PRO A 175 -12.53 19.36 22.74
N VAL A 176 -13.75 18.86 22.87
CA VAL A 176 -14.55 18.38 21.74
C VAL A 176 -14.44 19.47 20.68
N ARG A 177 -13.92 19.10 19.50
CA ARG A 177 -13.84 19.99 18.33
C ARG A 177 -15.20 20.69 18.22
N GLY A 178 -15.24 22.00 18.43
CA GLY A 178 -16.47 22.77 18.27
C GLY A 178 -17.04 22.60 16.86
N GLY A 179 -18.35 22.31 16.78
CA GLY A 179 -19.20 22.31 15.57
C GLY A 179 -19.01 21.07 14.68
N SER A 180 -19.92 20.10 14.57
CA SER A 180 -21.38 20.09 14.67
C SER A 180 -21.81 18.87 15.48
N ARG A 181 -22.87 18.97 16.30
CA ARG A 181 -23.44 17.82 17.03
C ARG A 181 -24.18 16.85 16.09
N ASN A 182 -24.42 17.25 14.85
CA ASN A 182 -25.43 16.63 13.99
C ASN A 182 -24.87 15.89 12.76
N LEU A 183 -23.56 15.63 12.69
CA LEU A 183 -22.96 14.82 11.62
C LEU A 183 -22.74 13.37 12.09
N LEU A 184 -23.38 12.42 11.42
CA LEU A 184 -23.35 10.99 11.75
C LEU A 184 -22.33 10.25 10.86
N THR A 185 -21.70 9.19 11.38
CA THR A 185 -20.76 8.37 10.57
C THR A 185 -21.48 7.33 9.70
N HIS A 186 -22.70 6.93 10.09
CA HIS A 186 -23.54 5.97 9.38
C HIS A 186 -25.02 6.21 9.74
N PRO A 187 -25.99 5.76 8.92
CA PRO A 187 -27.41 5.93 9.22
C PRO A 187 -27.83 5.04 10.39
N SER A 188 -27.90 5.62 11.59
CA SER A 188 -28.21 4.93 12.85
C SER A 188 -29.65 5.09 13.33
N HIS A 189 -30.44 5.99 12.74
CA HIS A 189 -31.78 6.38 13.20
C HIS A 189 -32.89 5.96 12.22
N GLY A 190 -32.77 4.76 11.64
CA GLY A 190 -33.74 4.18 10.71
C GLY A 190 -33.34 4.37 9.24
N LYS A 191 -34.32 4.20 8.34
CA LYS A 191 -34.11 4.33 6.89
C LYS A 191 -33.69 5.77 6.57
N PRO A 192 -32.59 6.00 5.81
CA PRO A 192 -32.23 7.34 5.35
C PRO A 192 -33.39 8.02 4.63
N ASP A 193 -33.55 9.31 4.89
CA ASP A 193 -34.54 10.12 4.20
C ASP A 193 -34.06 10.41 2.76
N ASP A 194 -35.02 10.66 1.87
CA ASP A 194 -34.73 11.07 0.49
C ASP A 194 -34.47 12.58 0.45
N LEU A 195 -33.19 12.97 0.59
CA LEU A 195 -32.82 14.39 0.66
C LEU A 195 -33.14 15.14 -0.65
N THR A 196 -33.38 14.42 -1.76
CA THR A 196 -33.79 15.03 -3.03
C THR A 196 -35.18 15.66 -3.00
N ARG A 197 -35.96 15.41 -1.93
CA ARG A 197 -37.21 16.12 -1.67
C ARG A 197 -37.00 17.61 -1.36
N ILE A 198 -35.80 18.02 -0.93
CA ILE A 198 -35.46 19.43 -0.72
C ILE A 198 -35.12 20.06 -2.06
N LYS A 199 -35.78 21.18 -2.38
CA LYS A 199 -35.56 21.91 -3.63
C LYS A 199 -34.12 22.43 -3.69
N GLY A 200 -33.40 22.06 -4.75
CA GLY A 200 -31.98 22.37 -4.94
C GLY A 200 -31.03 21.24 -4.54
N VAL A 201 -31.53 20.17 -3.91
CA VAL A 201 -30.77 18.95 -3.65
C VAL A 201 -30.95 17.96 -4.78
N GLU A 202 -29.99 17.94 -5.71
CA GLU A 202 -29.91 16.89 -6.74
C GLU A 202 -29.32 15.59 -6.17
N LYS A 203 -29.53 14.45 -6.85
CA LYS A 203 -28.96 13.15 -6.44
C LYS A 203 -27.44 13.18 -6.20
N VAL A 204 -26.72 13.99 -6.97
CA VAL A 204 -25.27 14.17 -6.80
C VAL A 204 -24.94 14.87 -5.49
N LEU A 205 -25.79 15.82 -5.09
CA LEU A 205 -25.64 16.62 -3.88
C LEU A 205 -26.03 15.81 -2.64
N GLU A 206 -27.12 15.06 -2.72
CA GLU A 206 -27.51 14.06 -1.71
C GLU A 206 -26.36 13.09 -1.42
N HIS A 207 -25.70 12.55 -2.46
CA HIS A 207 -24.57 11.64 -2.25
C HIS A 207 -23.38 12.31 -1.53
N LYS A 208 -23.16 13.62 -1.75
CA LYS A 208 -22.15 14.39 -1.02
C LYS A 208 -22.55 14.63 0.43
N LEU A 209 -23.83 14.94 0.69
CA LEU A 209 -24.38 15.09 2.04
C LEU A 209 -24.29 13.79 2.83
N HIS A 210 -24.61 12.66 2.21
CA HIS A 210 -24.45 11.33 2.82
C HIS A 210 -22.98 11.04 3.17
N LYS A 211 -22.04 11.42 2.30
CA LYS A 211 -20.60 11.32 2.59
C LYS A 211 -20.14 12.26 3.72
N ALA A 212 -20.77 13.42 3.86
CA ALA A 212 -20.52 14.36 4.95
C ALA A 212 -21.16 13.94 6.29
N GLY A 213 -22.01 12.90 6.28
CA GLY A 213 -22.66 12.35 7.47
C GLY A 213 -24.09 12.83 7.72
N VAL A 214 -24.73 13.39 6.70
CA VAL A 214 -26.10 13.90 6.74
C VAL A 214 -26.97 12.91 5.99
N PHE A 215 -27.91 12.24 6.67
CA PHE A 215 -28.75 11.18 6.13
C PHE A 215 -30.26 11.42 6.33
N TYR A 216 -30.62 12.39 7.16
CA TYR A 216 -32.00 12.61 7.61
C TYR A 216 -32.40 14.09 7.54
N PHE A 217 -33.69 14.38 7.39
CA PHE A 217 -34.21 15.76 7.34
C PHE A 217 -34.01 16.50 8.67
N TRP A 218 -34.21 15.82 9.80
CA TRP A 218 -34.04 16.43 11.13
C TRP A 218 -32.61 16.94 11.37
N GLN A 219 -31.59 16.29 10.80
CA GLN A 219 -30.20 16.74 10.92
C GLN A 219 -30.00 18.12 10.29
N ILE A 220 -30.64 18.34 9.13
CA ILE A 220 -30.59 19.61 8.38
C ILE A 220 -31.43 20.68 9.09
N ALA A 221 -32.60 20.30 9.61
CA ALA A 221 -33.48 21.19 10.36
C ALA A 221 -32.84 21.75 11.64
N GLU A 222 -31.92 21.00 12.25
CA GLU A 222 -31.21 21.38 13.47
C GLU A 222 -29.83 22.04 13.22
N TRP A 223 -29.48 22.37 11.97
CA TRP A 223 -28.20 23.03 11.69
C TRP A 223 -28.12 24.41 12.33
N SER A 224 -27.05 24.65 13.10
CA SER A 224 -26.68 25.99 13.53
C SER A 224 -26.03 26.77 12.37
N PRO A 225 -25.91 28.11 12.46
CA PRO A 225 -25.20 28.90 11.46
C PRO A 225 -23.75 28.43 11.21
N GLU A 226 -23.09 27.92 12.24
CA GLU A 226 -21.75 27.33 12.14
C GLU A 226 -21.76 26.02 11.34
N ASP A 227 -22.80 25.20 11.53
CA ASP A 227 -22.97 23.93 10.82
C ASP A 227 -23.28 24.16 9.35
N VAL A 228 -24.13 25.15 9.04
CA VAL A 228 -24.40 25.60 7.67
C VAL A 228 -23.10 25.98 6.98
N ARG A 229 -22.31 26.87 7.58
CA ARG A 229 -21.03 27.31 6.99
C ARG A 229 -20.08 26.15 6.74
N ARG A 230 -19.99 25.22 7.70
CA ARG A 230 -19.11 24.05 7.59
C ARG A 230 -19.52 23.12 6.46
N VAL A 231 -20.82 22.81 6.36
CA VAL A 231 -21.33 21.96 5.28
C VAL A 231 -21.21 22.68 3.94
N ASP A 232 -21.53 23.98 3.90
CA ASP A 232 -21.41 24.82 2.70
C ASP A 232 -19.97 24.85 2.15
N GLU A 233 -18.95 24.99 3.01
CA GLU A 233 -17.54 24.90 2.63
C GLU A 233 -17.17 23.54 2.00
N GLN A 234 -17.82 22.45 2.42
CA GLN A 234 -17.63 21.11 1.84
C GLN A 234 -18.37 20.92 0.52
N LEU A 235 -19.41 21.71 0.26
CA LEU A 235 -20.20 21.70 -0.96
C LEU A 235 -19.54 22.53 -2.07
N ALA A 236 -18.32 22.16 -2.46
CA ALA A 236 -17.44 22.89 -3.41
C ALA A 236 -18.16 23.71 -4.52
N ASN A 237 -18.97 23.08 -5.38
CA ASN A 237 -19.65 23.74 -6.51
C ASN A 237 -21.07 24.24 -6.18
N TYR A 238 -21.55 24.00 -4.97
CA TYR A 238 -22.91 24.28 -4.52
C TYR A 238 -22.94 25.23 -3.32
N GLN A 239 -21.84 25.97 -3.08
CA GLN A 239 -21.72 26.96 -2.02
C GLN A 239 -22.85 27.99 -2.11
N GLY A 240 -23.43 28.33 -0.96
CA GLY A 240 -24.57 29.23 -0.79
C GLY A 240 -25.92 28.62 -1.15
N SER A 241 -26.01 27.35 -1.55
CA SER A 241 -27.30 26.73 -1.91
C SER A 241 -28.16 26.46 -0.68
N ILE A 242 -27.56 26.18 0.47
CA ILE A 242 -28.28 25.92 1.73
C ILE A 242 -29.14 27.13 2.12
N GLU A 243 -28.57 28.34 2.03
CA GLU A 243 -29.26 29.59 2.36
C GLU A 243 -30.15 30.08 1.22
N ARG A 244 -29.65 30.08 -0.03
CA ARG A 244 -30.40 30.56 -1.21
C ARG A 244 -31.69 29.79 -1.44
N ASP A 245 -31.63 28.47 -1.23
CA ASP A 245 -32.75 27.57 -1.48
C ASP A 245 -33.47 27.20 -0.17
N HIS A 246 -33.18 27.86 0.96
CA HIS A 246 -33.90 27.68 2.24
C HIS A 246 -34.00 26.21 2.70
N TRP A 247 -32.89 25.47 2.70
CA TRP A 247 -32.93 24.04 2.99
C TRP A 247 -33.35 23.71 4.42
N ILE A 248 -33.00 24.55 5.40
CA ILE A 248 -33.36 24.34 6.81
C ILE A 248 -34.88 24.39 6.98
N ASP A 249 -35.54 25.41 6.40
CA ASP A 249 -36.99 25.58 6.50
C ASP A 249 -37.72 24.40 5.84
N GLN A 250 -37.28 23.99 4.64
CA GLN A 250 -37.85 22.84 3.93
C GLN A 250 -37.59 21.52 4.67
N ALA A 251 -36.40 21.33 5.23
CA ALA A 251 -36.08 20.13 5.99
C ALA A 251 -36.90 20.05 7.28
N SER A 252 -37.21 21.19 7.92
CA SER A 252 -38.08 21.24 9.08
C SER A 252 -39.51 20.81 8.73
N GLU A 253 -40.05 21.28 7.61
CA GLU A 253 -41.36 20.84 7.11
C GLU A 253 -41.37 19.34 6.77
N LEU A 254 -40.33 18.85 6.10
CA LEU A 254 -40.21 17.45 5.70
C LEU A 254 -39.95 16.52 6.89
N ALA A 255 -39.27 16.99 7.95
CA ALA A 255 -39.07 16.23 9.18
C ALA A 255 -40.35 16.08 10.00
N ALA A 256 -41.32 16.99 9.83
CA ALA A 256 -42.63 16.91 10.47
C ALA A 256 -43.61 15.95 9.77
N ASP A 257 -43.31 15.52 8.54
CA ASP A 257 -44.11 14.53 7.82
C ASP A 257 -44.02 13.14 8.50
N ALA A 258 -45.16 12.43 8.57
CA ALA A 258 -45.27 11.12 9.21
C ALA A 258 -44.39 10.01 8.60
N GLY A 259 -43.80 10.25 7.42
CA GLY A 259 -42.93 9.31 6.72
C GLY A 259 -41.42 9.56 6.88
N ALA A 260 -41.01 10.63 7.56
CA ALA A 260 -39.60 10.95 7.79
C ALA A 260 -39.00 10.20 8.99
N ALA A 261 -37.69 10.00 8.98
CA ALA A 261 -36.96 9.48 10.13
C ALA A 261 -37.09 10.45 11.33
N ARG A 262 -37.31 9.90 12.53
CA ARG A 262 -37.42 10.71 13.75
C ARG A 262 -36.04 10.98 14.36
N PRO A 263 -35.82 12.18 14.95
CA PRO A 263 -34.62 12.43 15.73
C PRO A 263 -34.56 11.47 16.93
N PRO A 264 -33.36 11.18 17.46
CA PRO A 264 -33.22 10.40 18.69
C PRO A 264 -33.92 11.11 19.85
N ASP A 265 -34.57 10.34 20.73
CA ASP A 265 -35.14 10.86 21.97
C ASP A 265 -34.02 11.49 22.81
N THR A 266 -33.95 12.82 22.83
CA THR A 266 -33.01 13.55 23.67
C THR A 266 -33.59 13.58 25.07
N GLU A 267 -33.16 12.65 25.94
CA GLU A 267 -33.31 12.83 27.38
C GLU A 267 -32.59 14.15 27.75
N HIS A 268 -33.38 15.13 28.21
CA HIS A 268 -32.93 16.44 28.68
C HIS A 268 -32.05 16.35 29.94
#